data_AF-A0A2N9NAX9-F1
#
_entry.id   AF-A0A2N9NAX9-F1
#
_cell.length_a   1.000
_cell.length_b   1.000
_cell.length_c   1.000
_cell.angle_alpha   90.00
_cell.angle_beta   90.00
_cell.angle_gamma   90.00
#
_symmetry.space_group_name_H-M   'P 1'
#
loop_
_entity.id
_entity.type
_entity.pdbx_description
1 polymer ?
#
loop_
_entity_poly.entity_id
_entity_poly.type
_entity_poly.pdbx_seq_one_letter_code
_entity_poly.pdbx_strand_id
1 'polypeptide(L)'
;MDSSAFRQYVIRLKEVNEVIEKLDPAIRGEAFSLLAGYVTGKPYRDDSDSQERIPRGDEESSEPLMADLFARYPDGKPSDNAILIAAWLYSQYGSQGFKLDEMRGIAESVGLTVPTSLDMTLRQAQRDGKALFQHIGRSEFRPTVHGELYLKKTYQVTKGTKKHAAEGSGS
;
A
#
# COMPACT_ATOMS: atom_id res chain seq x y z
N MET A 1 -17.56 -21.43 -8.16
CA MET A 1 -17.60 -22.27 -6.95
C MET A 1 -18.77 -23.22 -7.06
N ASP A 2 -18.55 -24.52 -6.84
CA ASP A 2 -19.64 -25.50 -6.84
C ASP A 2 -20.54 -25.32 -5.62
N SER A 3 -21.86 -25.37 -5.85
CA SER A 3 -22.90 -25.20 -4.81
C SER A 3 -22.78 -26.21 -3.66
N SER A 4 -22.16 -27.37 -3.90
CA SER A 4 -21.88 -28.38 -2.89
C SER A 4 -20.76 -27.95 -1.93
N ALA A 5 -19.66 -27.38 -2.46
CA ALA A 5 -18.54 -26.88 -1.66
C ALA A 5 -18.96 -25.71 -0.76
N PHE A 6 -19.82 -24.82 -1.28
CA PHE A 6 -20.37 -23.71 -0.50
C PHE A 6 -21.17 -24.20 0.71
N ARG A 7 -22.05 -25.20 0.53
CA ARG A 7 -22.83 -25.76 1.64
C ARG A 7 -21.94 -26.39 2.72
N GLN A 8 -20.87 -27.06 2.33
CA GLN A 8 -19.92 -27.63 3.29
C GLN A 8 -19.18 -26.55 4.08
N TYR A 9 -18.79 -25.44 3.45
CA TYR A 9 -18.17 -24.32 4.17
C TYR A 9 -19.13 -23.66 5.16
N VAL A 10 -20.40 -23.50 4.78
CA VAL A 10 -21.42 -22.95 5.68
C VAL A 10 -21.64 -23.87 6.89
N ILE A 11 -21.61 -25.19 6.72
CA ILE A 11 -21.74 -26.14 7.83
C ILE A 11 -20.55 -26.00 8.79
N ARG A 12 -19.31 -26.02 8.27
CA ARG A 12 -18.10 -25.89 9.10
C ARG A 12 -18.00 -24.54 9.79
N LEU A 13 -18.45 -23.47 9.14
CA LEU A 13 -18.46 -22.14 9.75
C LEU A 13 -19.43 -22.07 10.93
N LYS A 14 -20.59 -22.73 10.85
CA LYS A 14 -21.53 -22.83 11.96
C LYS A 14 -20.93 -23.60 13.14
N GLU A 15 -20.27 -24.72 12.88
CA GLU A 15 -19.59 -25.50 13.91
C GLU A 15 -18.50 -24.68 14.61
N VAL A 16 -17.69 -23.93 13.85
CA VAL A 16 -16.66 -23.04 14.40
C VAL A 16 -17.27 -21.90 15.22
N ASN A 17 -18.38 -21.32 14.77
CA ASN A 17 -19.08 -20.27 15.52
C ASN A 17 -19.59 -20.78 16.88
N GLU A 18 -20.18 -21.97 16.94
CA GLU A 18 -20.64 -22.57 18.20
C GLU A 18 -19.50 -22.81 19.21
N VAL A 19 -18.29 -23.12 18.71
CA VAL A 19 -17.10 -23.29 19.56
C VAL A 19 -16.60 -21.93 20.05
N ILE A 20 -16.53 -20.92 19.17
CA ILE A 20 -16.04 -19.58 19.50
C ILE A 20 -16.95 -18.85 20.49
N GLU A 21 -18.26 -19.04 20.39
CA GLU A 21 -19.21 -18.45 21.35
C GLU A 21 -18.98 -18.93 22.79
N LYS A 22 -18.47 -20.17 22.96
CA LYS A 22 -18.13 -20.74 24.28
C LYS A 22 -16.75 -20.29 24.80
N LEU A 23 -15.94 -19.64 23.96
CA LEU A 23 -14.64 -19.11 24.35
C LEU A 23 -14.75 -17.71 24.96
N ASP A 24 -13.78 -17.39 25.80
CA ASP A 24 -13.61 -16.06 26.37
C ASP A 24 -13.50 -15.01 25.25
N PRO A 25 -14.25 -13.89 25.31
CA PRO A 25 -14.21 -12.83 24.30
C PRO A 25 -12.79 -12.37 23.94
N ALA A 26 -11.84 -12.38 24.88
CA ALA A 26 -10.47 -11.95 24.67
C ALA A 26 -9.70 -12.84 23.68
N ILE A 27 -10.06 -14.12 23.56
CA ILE A 27 -9.34 -15.10 22.73
C ILE A 27 -10.10 -15.50 21.45
N ARG A 28 -11.33 -15.00 21.24
CA ARG A 28 -12.16 -15.37 20.09
C ARG A 28 -11.51 -15.04 18.75
N GLY A 29 -10.82 -13.89 18.67
CA GLY A 29 -10.12 -13.46 17.46
C GLY A 29 -9.00 -14.43 17.06
N GLU A 30 -8.16 -14.82 18.03
CA GLU A 30 -7.05 -15.75 17.82
C GLU A 30 -7.53 -17.17 17.53
N ALA A 31 -8.57 -17.63 18.24
CA ALA A 31 -9.19 -18.93 18.02
C ALA A 31 -9.85 -19.03 16.63
N PHE A 32 -10.49 -17.95 16.15
CA PHE A 32 -11.04 -17.93 14.79
C PHE A 32 -9.94 -18.08 13.74
N SER A 33 -8.82 -17.38 13.90
CA SER A 33 -7.67 -17.51 13.00
C SER A 33 -7.23 -18.97 12.89
N LEU A 34 -6.98 -19.65 14.02
CA LEU A 34 -6.56 -21.06 14.04
C LEU A 34 -7.57 -22.00 13.34
N LEU A 35 -8.87 -21.71 13.47
CA LEU A 35 -9.95 -22.54 12.90
C LEU A 35 -10.32 -22.17 11.45
N ALA A 36 -9.86 -21.03 10.93
CA ALA A 36 -10.17 -20.59 9.57
C ALA A 36 -9.71 -21.59 8.50
N GLY A 37 -8.60 -22.31 8.75
CA GLY A 37 -8.12 -23.36 7.88
C GLY A 37 -9.06 -24.58 7.79
N TYR A 38 -9.73 -24.90 8.89
CA TYR A 38 -10.73 -25.98 8.92
C TYR A 38 -11.96 -25.64 8.07
N VAL A 39 -12.45 -24.40 8.18
CA VAL A 39 -13.60 -23.92 7.40
C VAL A 39 -13.28 -23.91 5.91
N THR A 40 -12.12 -23.38 5.53
CA THR A 40 -11.73 -23.22 4.11
C THR A 40 -11.14 -24.49 3.48
N GLY A 41 -10.84 -25.51 4.29
CA GLY A 41 -10.18 -26.75 3.85
C GLY A 41 -8.73 -26.53 3.39
N LYS A 42 -8.15 -25.37 3.69
CA LYS A 42 -6.76 -25.03 3.37
C LYS A 42 -5.97 -25.00 4.68
N PRO A 43 -4.75 -25.56 4.72
CA PRO A 43 -3.97 -25.56 5.96
C PRO A 43 -3.78 -24.13 6.45
N TYR A 44 -4.05 -23.91 7.74
CA TYR A 44 -3.77 -22.65 8.42
C TYR A 44 -2.27 -22.36 8.28
N ARG A 45 -1.94 -21.25 7.61
CA ARG A 45 -0.59 -20.70 7.62
C ARG A 45 -0.57 -19.65 8.71
N ASP A 46 0.20 -19.93 9.74
CA ASP A 46 0.59 -18.93 10.73
C ASP A 46 1.42 -17.86 10.00
N ASP A 47 0.83 -16.68 9.79
CA ASP A 47 1.46 -15.52 9.14
C ASP A 47 2.48 -14.82 10.07
N SER A 48 2.98 -15.51 11.10
CA SER A 48 4.04 -15.01 11.97
C SER A 48 5.45 -15.22 11.40
N ASP A 49 5.63 -16.00 10.32
CA ASP A 49 6.97 -16.28 9.77
C ASP A 49 7.03 -16.45 8.23
N SER A 50 6.25 -15.67 7.48
CA SER A 50 6.33 -15.63 6.01
C SER A 50 6.03 -14.23 5.51
N GLN A 51 7.03 -13.40 5.24
CA GLN A 51 7.43 -13.11 3.85
C GLN A 51 6.28 -13.33 2.84
N GLU A 52 5.37 -12.37 2.79
CA GLU A 52 4.23 -12.39 1.89
C GLU A 52 4.66 -12.41 0.42
N ARG A 53 4.49 -13.57 -0.19
CA ARG A 53 4.17 -13.69 -1.61
C ARG A 53 2.77 -13.12 -1.82
N ILE A 54 2.70 -11.88 -2.28
CA ILE A 54 1.43 -11.25 -2.69
C ILE A 54 0.80 -12.06 -3.83
N PRO A 55 -0.48 -12.48 -3.72
CA PRO A 55 -1.21 -13.09 -4.83
C PRO A 55 -1.53 -12.05 -5.90
N ARG A 56 -1.36 -12.45 -7.16
CA ARG A 56 -1.84 -11.72 -8.34
C ARG A 56 -3.37 -11.69 -8.37
N GLY A 57 -3.91 -10.50 -8.63
CA GLY A 57 -5.26 -10.27 -9.17
C GLY A 57 -6.34 -10.25 -8.09
N ASP A 58 -6.90 -9.09 -7.79
CA ASP A 58 -8.04 -8.56 -8.54
C ASP A 58 -8.20 -7.07 -8.25
N GLU A 59 -8.65 -6.34 -9.26
CA GLU A 59 -9.02 -4.93 -9.20
C GLU A 59 -10.24 -4.75 -8.29
N GLU A 60 -10.13 -3.98 -7.21
CA GLU A 60 -11.27 -3.22 -6.68
C GLU A 60 -10.84 -2.12 -5.69
N SER A 61 -11.24 -0.89 -5.99
CA SER A 61 -11.32 0.28 -5.10
C SER A 61 -10.01 0.93 -4.63
N SER A 62 -9.48 1.88 -5.42
CA SER A 62 -8.29 2.69 -5.10
C SER A 62 -8.55 3.99 -4.29
N GLU A 63 -9.68 4.15 -3.60
CA GLU A 63 -9.93 5.33 -2.74
C GLU A 63 -9.65 5.16 -1.23
N PRO A 64 -9.85 3.99 -0.58
CA PRO A 64 -9.55 3.87 0.84
C PRO A 64 -8.05 3.89 1.17
N LEU A 65 -7.16 3.59 0.22
CA LEU A 65 -5.71 3.56 0.44
C LEU A 65 -5.08 4.94 0.67
N MET A 66 -5.66 6.01 0.11
CA MET A 66 -5.05 7.34 0.17
C MET A 66 -5.21 7.96 1.56
N ALA A 67 -6.45 8.04 2.05
CA ALA A 67 -6.75 8.57 3.37
C ALA A 67 -6.07 7.76 4.47
N ASP A 68 -6.09 6.42 4.37
CA ASP A 68 -5.45 5.54 5.34
C ASP A 68 -3.93 5.71 5.37
N LEU A 69 -3.29 5.90 4.21
CA LEU A 69 -1.85 6.12 4.14
C LEU A 69 -1.46 7.45 4.80
N PHE A 70 -2.18 8.54 4.52
CA PHE A 70 -1.88 9.84 5.11
C PHE A 70 -2.27 9.93 6.59
N ALA A 71 -3.34 9.25 7.01
CA ALA A 71 -3.76 9.19 8.42
C ALA A 71 -2.75 8.47 9.33
N ARG A 72 -1.90 7.59 8.77
CA ARG A 72 -0.80 6.96 9.51
C ARG A 72 0.36 7.91 9.83
N TYR A 73 0.42 9.08 9.17
CA TYR A 73 1.52 10.03 9.29
C TYR A 73 1.02 11.49 9.44
N PRO A 74 0.21 11.80 10.48
CA PRO A 74 -0.43 13.12 10.63
C PRO A 74 0.57 14.23 10.98
N ASP A 75 1.66 13.92 11.70
CA ASP A 75 2.62 14.89 12.23
C ASP A 75 4.01 14.80 11.57
N GLY A 76 4.05 14.38 10.30
CA GLY A 76 5.29 14.27 9.54
C GLY A 76 5.97 15.63 9.33
N LYS A 77 7.32 15.66 9.34
CA LYS A 77 8.07 16.85 8.91
C LYS A 77 7.71 17.16 7.46
N PRO A 78 7.72 18.43 7.02
CA PRO A 78 7.39 18.75 5.63
C PRO A 78 8.19 17.95 4.61
N SER A 79 9.48 17.73 4.86
CA SER A 79 10.35 16.90 4.01
C SER A 79 9.88 15.46 3.91
N ASP A 80 9.39 14.88 5.01
CA ASP A 80 8.88 13.51 5.05
C ASP A 80 7.52 13.42 4.35
N ASN A 81 6.68 14.47 4.47
CA ASN A 81 5.41 14.57 3.76
C ASN A 81 5.61 14.58 2.23
N ALA A 82 6.66 15.25 1.74
CA ALA A 82 7.02 15.19 0.32
C ALA A 82 7.34 13.74 -0.12
N ILE A 83 8.10 12.99 0.69
CA ILE A 83 8.44 11.60 0.39
C ILE A 83 7.19 10.69 0.51
N LEU A 84 6.29 10.97 1.45
CA LEU A 84 5.03 10.26 1.62
C LEU A 84 4.11 10.43 0.40
N ILE A 85 3.99 11.66 -0.13
CA ILE A 85 3.27 11.92 -1.38
C ILE A 85 3.93 11.18 -2.54
N ALA A 86 5.26 11.17 -2.61
CA ALA A 86 5.97 10.37 -3.62
C ALA A 86 5.75 8.86 -3.45
N ALA A 87 5.57 8.37 -2.22
CA ALA A 87 5.20 6.98 -1.93
C ALA A 87 3.79 6.67 -2.45
N TRP A 88 2.86 7.59 -2.26
CA TRP A 88 1.51 7.48 -2.81
C TRP A 88 1.55 7.46 -4.35
N LEU A 89 2.29 8.38 -4.98
CA LEU A 89 2.46 8.40 -6.44
C LEU A 89 3.08 7.10 -6.96
N TYR A 90 4.07 6.54 -6.26
CA TYR A 90 4.63 5.23 -6.56
C TYR A 90 3.59 4.11 -6.45
N SER A 91 2.68 4.19 -5.47
CA SER A 91 1.59 3.21 -5.32
C SER A 91 0.58 3.24 -6.45
N GLN A 92 0.44 4.39 -7.12
CA GLN A 92 -0.49 4.56 -8.23
C GLN A 92 0.20 4.24 -9.57
N TYR A 93 1.35 4.86 -9.83
CA TYR A 93 1.99 4.91 -11.16
C TYR A 93 3.28 4.08 -11.26
N GLY A 94 3.74 3.50 -10.15
CA GLY A 94 4.97 2.71 -10.11
C GLY A 94 6.21 3.57 -10.34
N SER A 95 7.14 3.08 -11.17
CA SER A 95 8.43 3.75 -11.44
C SER A 95 8.34 4.90 -12.46
N GLN A 96 7.13 5.32 -12.82
CA GLN A 96 6.92 6.43 -13.74
C GLN A 96 7.37 7.75 -13.10
N GLY A 97 7.73 8.69 -13.97
CA GLY A 97 7.99 10.06 -13.55
C GLY A 97 6.73 10.74 -13.07
N PHE A 98 6.86 11.59 -12.06
CA PHE A 98 5.82 12.48 -11.58
C PHE A 98 6.33 13.91 -11.54
N LYS A 99 5.40 14.87 -11.67
CA LYS A 99 5.71 16.30 -11.67
C LYS A 99 5.64 16.87 -10.25
N LEU A 100 6.47 17.87 -9.96
CA LEU A 100 6.40 18.56 -8.67
C LEU A 100 5.04 19.26 -8.43
N ASP A 101 4.40 19.75 -9.48
CA ASP A 101 3.09 20.41 -9.38
C ASP A 101 1.98 19.42 -9.00
N GLU A 102 2.08 18.17 -9.46
CA GLU A 102 1.17 17.10 -9.06
C GLU A 102 1.30 16.79 -7.57
N MET A 103 2.53 16.74 -7.04
CA MET A 103 2.75 16.56 -5.62
C MET A 103 2.14 17.70 -4.78
N ARG A 104 2.21 18.94 -5.26
CA ARG A 104 1.58 20.09 -4.60
C ARG A 104 0.06 19.97 -4.58
N GLY A 105 -0.54 19.62 -5.72
CA GLY A 105 -1.98 19.40 -5.80
C GLY A 105 -2.46 18.31 -4.84
N ILE A 106 -1.69 17.23 -4.67
CA ILE A 106 -2.00 16.19 -3.69
C ILE A 106 -1.84 16.72 -2.26
N ALA A 107 -0.76 17.44 -1.96
CA ALA A 107 -0.54 18.02 -0.64
C ALA A 107 -1.71 18.92 -0.21
N GLU A 108 -2.17 19.78 -1.11
CA GLU A 108 -3.31 20.66 -0.89
C GLU A 108 -4.62 19.89 -0.71
N SER A 109 -4.84 18.83 -1.49
CA SER A 109 -6.07 18.03 -1.39
C SER A 109 -6.18 17.23 -0.09
N VAL A 110 -5.03 16.80 0.47
CA VAL A 110 -4.99 16.07 1.75
C VAL A 110 -4.69 16.96 2.97
N GLY A 111 -4.46 18.26 2.76
CA GLY A 111 -4.13 19.20 3.83
C GLY A 111 -2.75 19.00 4.46
N LEU A 112 -1.80 18.40 3.74
CA LEU A 112 -0.43 18.20 4.23
C LEU A 112 0.45 19.40 3.94
N THR A 113 1.25 19.79 4.94
CA THR A 113 2.27 20.81 4.77
C THR A 113 3.50 20.21 4.09
N VAL A 114 3.86 20.75 2.93
CA VAL A 114 5.05 20.37 2.16
C VAL A 114 6.07 21.53 2.09
N PRO A 115 7.36 21.25 1.89
CA PRO A 115 8.38 22.28 1.81
C PRO A 115 8.22 23.13 0.54
N THR A 116 8.60 24.39 0.63
CA THR A 116 8.55 25.34 -0.49
C THR A 116 9.34 24.82 -1.70
N SER A 117 10.48 24.17 -1.44
CA SER A 117 11.38 23.61 -2.45
C SER A 117 11.31 22.08 -2.47
N LEU A 118 10.27 21.54 -3.10
CA LEU A 118 10.14 20.09 -3.35
C LEU A 118 11.31 19.53 -4.17
N ASP A 119 11.79 20.28 -5.18
CA ASP A 119 12.93 19.88 -6.02
C ASP A 119 14.17 19.56 -5.17
N MET A 120 14.55 20.48 -4.28
CA MET A 120 15.71 20.32 -3.40
C MET A 120 15.48 19.19 -2.39
N THR A 121 14.26 19.05 -1.88
CA THR A 121 13.90 17.99 -0.94
C THR A 121 14.08 16.60 -1.58
N LEU A 122 13.58 16.41 -2.80
CA LEU A 122 13.71 15.14 -3.52
C LEU A 122 15.14 14.87 -3.98
N ARG A 123 15.90 15.90 -4.38
CA ARG A 123 17.32 15.77 -4.72
C ARG A 123 18.17 15.36 -3.53
N GLN A 124 17.85 15.88 -2.34
CA GLN A 124 18.58 15.57 -1.11
C GLN A 124 18.08 14.30 -0.42
N ALA A 125 16.95 13.75 -0.86
CA ALA A 125 16.40 12.52 -0.30
C ALA A 125 17.31 11.33 -0.64
N GLN A 126 18.06 10.88 0.36
CA GLN A 126 18.97 9.74 0.27
C GLN A 126 18.86 8.84 1.50
N ARG A 127 19.09 7.54 1.32
CA ARG A 127 19.24 6.57 2.40
C ARG A 127 20.47 5.72 2.15
N ASP A 128 21.26 5.52 3.20
CA ASP A 128 22.53 4.80 3.14
C ASP A 128 23.47 5.35 2.03
N GLY A 129 23.48 6.67 1.85
CA GLY A 129 24.25 7.37 0.82
C GLY A 129 23.73 7.19 -0.61
N LYS A 130 22.54 6.60 -0.81
CA LYS A 130 21.94 6.36 -2.12
C LYS A 130 20.71 7.23 -2.31
N ALA A 131 20.65 7.92 -3.46
CA ALA A 131 19.53 8.76 -3.81
C ALA A 131 18.23 7.95 -3.98
N LEU A 132 17.14 8.44 -3.37
CA LEU A 132 15.82 7.82 -3.48
C LEU A 132 15.11 8.21 -4.78
N PHE A 133 15.40 9.38 -5.32
CA PHE A 133 14.77 9.90 -6.53
C PHE A 133 15.81 10.32 -7.56
N GLN A 134 15.45 10.18 -8.82
CA GLN A 134 16.21 10.63 -9.98
C GLN A 134 15.41 11.72 -10.69
N HIS A 135 16.07 12.85 -10.96
CA HIS A 135 15.54 13.91 -11.80
C HIS A 135 15.66 13.49 -13.27
N ILE A 136 14.55 13.46 -14.00
CA ILE A 136 14.48 12.93 -15.38
C ILE A 136 14.05 13.96 -16.43
N GLY A 137 13.51 15.10 -16.01
CA GLY A 137 12.96 16.12 -16.90
C GLY A 137 12.73 17.42 -16.16
N ARG A 138 12.14 18.42 -16.82
CA ARG A 138 11.86 19.72 -16.19
C ARG A 138 10.84 19.54 -15.06
N SER A 139 11.30 19.65 -13.81
CA SER A 139 10.48 19.46 -12.62
C SER A 139 9.84 18.07 -12.52
N GLU A 140 10.53 17.05 -13.07
CA GLU A 140 10.05 15.68 -13.10
C GLU A 140 11.02 14.74 -12.41
N PHE A 141 10.49 13.93 -11.51
CA PHE A 141 11.24 12.99 -10.69
C PHE A 141 10.65 11.60 -10.81
N ARG A 142 11.49 10.59 -10.74
CA ARG A 142 11.06 9.20 -10.55
C ARG A 142 11.81 8.55 -9.40
N PRO A 143 11.22 7.55 -8.72
CA PRO A 143 11.95 6.74 -7.75
C PRO A 143 13.11 5.99 -8.43
N THR A 144 14.26 5.93 -7.76
CA THR A 144 15.34 4.99 -8.13
C THR A 144 14.98 3.59 -7.63
N VAL A 145 15.72 2.55 -8.03
CA VAL A 145 15.55 1.20 -7.49
C VAL A 145 15.65 1.19 -5.95
N HIS A 146 16.59 1.94 -5.38
CA HIS A 146 16.72 2.11 -3.93
C HIS A 146 15.55 2.90 -3.32
N GLY A 147 15.08 3.93 -4.03
CA GLY A 147 13.85 4.63 -3.72
C GLY A 147 12.66 3.70 -3.62
N GLU A 148 12.42 2.86 -4.63
CA GLU A 148 11.31 1.91 -4.64
C GLU A 148 11.35 0.97 -3.43
N LEU A 149 12.52 0.41 -3.12
CA LEU A 149 12.70 -0.47 -1.96
C LEU A 149 12.42 0.28 -0.64
N TYR A 150 12.88 1.52 -0.54
CA TYR A 150 12.62 2.35 0.64
C TYR A 150 11.13 2.67 0.79
N LEU A 151 10.45 3.07 -0.28
CA LEU A 151 9.04 3.42 -0.25
C LEU A 151 8.19 2.20 0.15
N LYS A 152 8.46 1.03 -0.44
CA LYS A 152 7.81 -0.24 -0.07
C LYS A 152 8.01 -0.59 1.39
N LYS A 153 9.24 -0.49 1.90
CA LYS A 153 9.56 -0.89 3.27
C LYS A 153 9.02 0.10 4.31
N THR A 154 9.12 1.39 4.03
CA THR A 154 8.80 2.45 4.99
C THR A 154 7.31 2.73 5.03
N TYR A 155 6.68 2.86 3.87
CA TYR A 155 5.26 3.23 3.76
C TYR A 155 4.35 2.05 3.45
N GLN A 156 4.89 0.83 3.34
CA GLN A 156 4.14 -0.39 3.05
C GLN A 156 3.31 -0.29 1.76
N VAL A 157 3.78 0.52 0.81
CA VAL A 157 3.10 0.71 -0.49
C VAL A 157 3.54 -0.34 -1.49
N THR A 158 2.61 -0.80 -2.32
CA THR A 158 2.91 -1.69 -3.46
C THR A 158 3.25 -0.87 -4.70
N LYS A 159 3.80 -1.51 -5.75
CA LYS A 159 4.11 -0.82 -7.00
C LYS A 159 2.84 -0.63 -7.82
N GLY A 160 2.53 0.61 -8.17
CA GLY A 160 1.41 0.92 -9.04
C GLY A 160 1.60 0.45 -10.48
N THR A 161 0.48 0.18 -11.14
CA THR A 161 0.42 -0.24 -12.55
C THR A 161 -0.34 0.76 -13.42
N LYS A 162 -0.88 1.84 -12.86
CA LYS A 162 -1.59 2.85 -13.64
C LYS A 162 -0.59 3.55 -14.55
N LYS A 163 -0.96 3.72 -15.82
CA LYS A 163 -0.20 4.59 -16.72
C LYS A 163 -0.61 6.03 -16.43
N HIS A 164 0.35 6.95 -16.33
CA HIS A 164 0.02 8.35 -16.50
C HIS A 164 -0.69 8.48 -17.85
N ALA A 165 -1.86 9.11 -17.88
CA ALA A 165 -2.50 9.46 -19.13
C ALA A 165 -1.50 10.36 -19.88
N ALA A 166 -0.81 9.77 -20.86
CA ALA A 166 0.09 10.49 -21.72
C ALA A 166 -0.76 11.50 -22.50
N GLU A 167 -0.64 12.78 -22.16
CA GLU A 167 -0.89 13.81 -23.15
C GLU A 167 0.11 13.59 -24.28
N GLY A 168 -0.35 12.98 -25.38
CA GLY A 168 0.43 12.89 -26.62
C GLY A 168 0.29 11.59 -27.40
N SER A 169 -0.92 11.25 -27.83
CA SER A 169 -1.07 10.76 -29.21
C SER A 169 -0.77 11.93 -30.15
N GLY A 170 0.33 11.86 -30.90
CA GLY A 170 0.75 12.93 -31.80
C GLY A 170 1.68 12.43 -32.90
N SER A 171 1.04 11.93 -33.96
CA SER A 171 1.50 11.81 -35.36
C SER A 171 2.55 10.78 -35.73
#